data_AF-G4A8W5-F1
#
_entry.id   AF-G4A8W5-F1
#
_cell.length_a   1.000
_cell.length_b   1.000
_cell.length_c   1.000
_cell.angle_alpha   90.00
_cell.angle_beta   90.00
_cell.angle_gamma   90.00
#
_symmetry.space_group_name_H-M   'P 1'
#
loop_
_entity.id
_entity.type
_entity.pdbx_description
1 polymer ?
#
loop_
_entity_poly.entity_id
_entity_poly.type
_entity_poly.pdbx_seq_one_letter_code
_entity_poly.pdbx_strand_id
1 'polypeptide(L)' 'MKLQPVKTLFISTALFAAGGCGTVVKLIDPTEPYAAYAGTKYDFDMAKRWGLPILDLPLSFLLDTALLPYAWSQSE' A
#
# COMPACT_ATOMS: atom_id res chain seq x y z
N MET A 1 -39.12 -19.36 -10.39
CA MET A 1 -38.71 -17.96 -10.58
C MET A 1 -37.20 -17.85 -10.42
N LYS A 2 -36.53 -17.23 -11.41
CA LYS A 2 -35.07 -17.08 -11.50
C LYS A 2 -34.57 -16.16 -10.37
N LEU A 3 -34.07 -16.73 -9.28
CA LEU A 3 -33.44 -16.01 -8.15
C LEU A 3 -31.95 -15.64 -8.42
N GLN A 4 -31.56 -15.64 -9.69
CA GLN A 4 -30.19 -15.39 -10.14
C GLN A 4 -29.82 -13.89 -10.22
N PRO A 5 -30.66 -12.97 -10.75
CA PRO A 5 -30.21 -11.60 -11.03
C PRO A 5 -29.95 -10.79 -9.76
N VAL A 6 -30.66 -11.06 -8.66
CA VAL A 6 -30.48 -10.36 -7.38
C VAL A 6 -29.13 -10.71 -6.74
N LYS A 7 -28.72 -11.99 -6.80
CA LYS A 7 -27.40 -12.43 -6.30
C LYS A 7 -26.27 -11.82 -7.12
N THR A 8 -26.39 -11.81 -8.45
CA THR A 8 -25.38 -11.21 -9.33
C THR A 8 -25.27 -9.71 -9.09
N LEU A 9 -26.40 -9.02 -8.90
CA LEU A 9 -26.41 -7.60 -8.57
C LEU A 9 -25.68 -7.34 -7.25
N PHE A 10 -25.99 -8.10 -6.19
CA PHE A 10 -25.36 -7.93 -4.88
C PHE A 10 -23.85 -8.17 -4.90
N ILE A 11 -23.40 -9.21 -5.60
CA ILE A 11 -21.98 -9.51 -5.77
C ILE A 11 -21.29 -8.39 -6.55
N SER A 12 -21.92 -7.86 -7.61
CA SER A 12 -21.36 -6.76 -8.38
C SER A 12 -21.24 -5.48 -7.55
N THR A 13 -22.26 -5.14 -6.75
CA THR A 13 -22.23 -3.98 -5.85
C THR A 13 -21.13 -4.13 -4.79
N ALA A 14 -20.94 -5.34 -4.24
CA ALA A 14 -19.88 -5.62 -3.29
C ALA A 14 -18.47 -5.48 -3.91
N LEU A 15 -18.28 -5.93 -5.15
CA LEU A 15 -17.02 -5.78 -5.89
C LEU A 15 -16.70 -4.31 -6.23
N PHE A 16 -17.72 -3.50 -6.57
CA PHE A 16 -17.54 -2.06 -6.77
C PHE A 16 -17.29 -1.30 -5.47
N ALA A 17 -17.90 -1.75 -4.36
CA ALA A 17 -17.65 -1.20 -3.03
C ALA A 17 -16.28 -1.63 -2.46
N ALA A 18 -15.69 -2.71 -2.98
CA ALA A 18 -14.32 -3.14 -2.69
C ALA A 18 -13.26 -2.34 -3.49
N GLY A 19 -13.58 -1.12 -3.93
CA GLY A 19 -12.58 -0.18 -4.41
C GLY A 19 -11.55 0.06 -3.31
N GLY A 20 -10.35 -0.49 -3.49
CA GLY A 20 -9.25 -0.31 -2.56
C GLY A 20 -8.93 1.16 -2.45
N CYS A 21 -9.32 1.79 -1.35
CA CYS A 21 -8.75 3.07 -0.95
C CYS A 21 -7.26 2.82 -0.68
N GLY A 22 -6.42 3.13 -1.67
CA GLY A 22 -4.97 3.20 -1.49
C GLY A 22 -4.67 4.33 -0.52
N THR A 23 -4.50 4.01 0.76
CA THR A 23 -4.09 4.98 1.78
C THR A 23 -2.59 5.15 1.70
N VAL A 24 -2.12 6.37 1.39
CA VAL A 24 -0.71 6.73 1.55
C VAL A 24 -0.48 7.05 3.01
N VAL A 25 0.23 6.20 3.74
CA VAL A 25 0.57 6.41 5.14
C VAL A 25 2.01 6.93 5.22
N LYS A 26 2.18 8.19 5.62
CA LYS A 26 3.49 8.79 5.91
C LYS A 26 3.78 8.61 7.40
N LEU A 27 4.81 7.82 7.72
CA LEU A 27 5.22 7.54 9.10
C LEU A 27 6.06 8.65 9.75
N ILE A 28 6.66 9.54 8.93
CA ILE A 28 7.68 10.50 9.40
C ILE A 28 7.06 11.82 9.88
N ASP A 29 6.08 12.36 9.16
CA ASP A 29 5.44 13.62 9.50
C ASP A 29 4.03 13.73 8.90
N PRO A 30 2.98 13.61 9.71
CA PRO A 30 1.59 13.67 9.25
C PRO A 30 1.09 15.10 8.99
N THR A 31 1.86 16.15 9.33
CA THR A 31 1.43 17.54 9.19
C THR A 31 1.51 18.06 7.76
N GLU A 32 2.36 17.45 6.93
CA GLU A 32 2.52 17.81 5.53
C GLU A 32 2.14 16.67 4.58
N PRO A 33 1.50 16.98 3.43
CA PRO A 33 1.26 16.00 2.38
C PRO A 33 2.53 15.27 1.96
N TYR A 34 2.39 13.99 1.63
CA TYR A 34 3.50 13.20 1.11
C TYR A 34 4.05 13.80 -0.19
N ALA A 35 5.36 14.03 -0.23
CA ALA A 35 6.09 14.48 -1.42
C ALA A 35 7.01 13.36 -1.90
N ALA A 36 6.84 12.94 -3.16
CA ALA A 36 7.68 11.94 -3.77
C ALA A 36 9.12 12.47 -3.99
N TYR A 37 10.10 11.59 -3.87
CA TYR A 37 11.48 11.88 -4.25
C TYR A 37 11.58 12.22 -5.75
N ALA A 38 12.58 13.02 -6.12
CA ALA A 38 12.74 13.55 -7.48
C ALA A 38 12.69 12.48 -8.58
N GLY A 39 13.19 11.28 -8.31
CA GLY A 39 13.19 10.16 -9.28
C GLY A 39 11.93 9.31 -9.32
N THR A 40 11.02 9.43 -8.33
CA THR A 40 9.85 8.53 -8.18
C THR A 40 8.52 9.23 -8.44
N LYS A 41 8.53 10.50 -8.88
CA LYS A 41 7.33 11.31 -9.07
C LYS A 41 6.33 10.69 -10.06
N TYR A 42 6.82 10.19 -11.20
CA TYR A 42 5.96 9.54 -12.19
C TYR A 42 5.31 8.27 -11.64
N ASP A 43 6.09 7.40 -11.00
CA ASP A 43 5.60 6.15 -10.41
C ASP A 43 4.59 6.41 -9.29
N PHE A 44 4.85 7.43 -8.46
CA PHE A 44 3.93 7.88 -7.42
C PHE A 44 2.59 8.35 -8.03
N ASP A 45 2.64 9.19 -9.06
CA ASP A 45 1.42 9.67 -9.74
C ASP A 45 0.65 8.52 -10.40
N MET A 46 1.33 7.55 -10.99
CA MET A 46 0.70 6.37 -11.59
C MET A 46 0.10 5.44 -10.54
N ALA A 47 0.83 5.16 -9.45
CA ALA A 47 0.35 4.34 -8.35
C ALA A 47 -0.94 4.91 -7.74
N LYS A 48 -1.03 6.24 -7.58
CA LYS A 48 -2.27 6.89 -7.14
C LYS A 48 -3.41 6.73 -8.13
N ARG A 49 -3.16 6.87 -9.44
CA ARG A 49 -4.19 6.67 -10.48
C ARG A 49 -4.69 5.23 -10.55
N TRP A 50 -3.81 4.28 -10.28
CA TRP A 50 -4.13 2.84 -10.28
C TRP A 50 -4.70 2.35 -8.95
N GLY A 51 -4.79 3.21 -7.93
CA GLY A 51 -5.29 2.82 -6.60
C GLY A 51 -4.35 1.85 -5.87
N LEU A 52 -3.06 1.86 -6.21
CA LEU A 52 -2.07 1.01 -5.55
C LEU A 52 -1.72 1.58 -4.18
N PRO A 53 -1.62 0.74 -3.14
CA PRO A 53 -1.10 1.17 -1.85
C PRO A 53 0.38 1.55 -2.00
N ILE A 54 0.75 2.71 -1.46
CA ILE A 54 2.13 3.21 -1.48
C ILE A 54 2.66 3.14 -0.05
N LEU A 55 3.74 2.38 0.14
CA LEU A 55 4.43 2.24 1.41
C LEU A 55 5.83 2.84 1.26
N ASP A 56 6.04 4.00 1.88
CA ASP A 56 7.37 4.62 1.96
C ASP A 56 8.05 4.22 3.27
N LEU A 57 9.22 3.60 3.18
CA LEU A 57 10.00 3.12 4.31
C LEU A 57 11.41 3.70 4.28
N PRO A 58 11.96 4.11 5.44
CA PRO A 58 13.37 4.45 5.52
C PRO A 58 14.25 3.27 5.10
N LEU A 59 15.32 3.54 4.32
CA LEU A 59 16.28 2.50 3.93
C LEU A 59 16.88 1.78 5.15
N SER A 60 17.11 2.51 6.25
CA SER A 60 17.60 1.93 7.51
C SER A 60 16.69 0.83 8.03
N PHE A 61 15.36 0.99 7.93
CA PHE A 61 14.42 -0.04 8.36
C PHE A 61 14.59 -1.34 7.56
N LEU A 62 14.77 -1.23 6.24
CA LEU A 62 15.02 -2.39 5.38
C LEU A 62 16.36 -3.06 5.71
N LEU A 63 17.41 -2.27 5.93
CA LEU A 63 18.73 -2.77 6.27
C LEU A 63 18.74 -3.45 7.64
N ASP A 64 18.18 -2.80 8.66
CA ASP A 64 18.09 -3.35 10.02
C ASP A 64 17.33 -4.67 9.99
N THR A 65 16.20 -4.73 9.27
CA THR A 65 15.40 -5.96 9.12
C THR A 65 16.17 -7.05 8.37
N ALA A 66 16.89 -6.70 7.29
CA ALA A 66 17.68 -7.66 6.52
C ALA A 66 18.89 -8.19 7.31
N LEU A 67 19.43 -7.38 8.23
CA LEU A 67 20.58 -7.75 9.08
C LEU A 67 20.18 -8.46 10.38
N LEU A 68 18.89 -8.50 10.74
CA LEU A 68 18.42 -9.19 11.95
C LEU A 68 18.93 -10.65 12.08
N PRO A 69 18.90 -11.50 11.03
CA PRO A 69 19.40 -12.87 11.14
C PRO A 69 20.89 -12.94 11.44
N TYR A 70 21.68 -12.04 10.86
CA TYR A 70 23.11 -11.94 11.13
C TYR A 70 23.38 -11.43 12.55
N ALA A 71 22.67 -10.39 12.99
CA ALA A 71 22.80 -9.91 14.36
C ALA A 71 22.44 -11.00 15.39
N TRP A 72 21.40 -11.80 15.10
CA TRP A 72 21.01 -12.94 15.93
C TRP A 72 22.11 -14.00 16.00
N SER A 73 22.70 -14.38 14.86
CA SER A 73 23.76 -15.41 14.84
C SER A 73 25.02 -15.03 15.62
N GLN A 74 25.24 -13.73 15.87
CA GLN A 74 26.36 -13.26 16.70
C GLN A 74 26.06 -13.27 18.21
N SER A 75 24.80 -13.45 18.60
CA SER A 75 24.37 -13.48 20.00
C SER A 75 24.33 -14.89 20.61
N GLU A 76 24.56 -15.91 19.79
CA GLU A 76 24.70 -17.32 20.14
C GLU A 76 26.18 -17.71 20.26
#